data_AF-A0A1I0DE97-F1
#
_entry.id   AF-A0A1I0DE97-F1
#
_cell.length_a   1.000
_cell.length_b   1.000
_cell.length_c   1.000
_cell.angle_alpha   90.00
_cell.angle_beta   90.00
_cell.angle_gamma   90.00
#
_symmetry.space_group_name_H-M   'P 1'
#
loop_
_entity.id
_entity.type
_entity.pdbx_description
1 polymer ?
#
loop_
_entity_poly.entity_id
_entity_poly.type
_entity_poly.pdbx_seq_one_letter_code
_entity_poly.pdbx_strand_id
1 'polypeptide(L)'
;MKKLLKLAFTDFKLIFRDPSLRSFLVLPVILFVLIIWGVPPLIEKYDFLFPYLSLFLVVGVIENTQMFCFINTMVLIDEKESDVAKVYGVVPLSKMEYVFSRFLLPYLFTVVLNLILLFVQTICDISTASALLISFLAALVVPVYALAINSLVQNRMQGMVYVKAFNMLVLIPLAAFFVPEKFVHWFGVFPTHWVFQAIDRATQNLSIGVFAAIGFVFFLALLWLVSRIFVRKHFV
;
A
#
# COMPACT_ATOMS: atom_id res chain seq x y z
N MET A 1 15.13 -17.25 11.47
CA MET A 1 14.54 -15.95 11.90
C MET A 1 15.55 -14.82 12.07
N LYS A 2 16.57 -14.91 12.95
CA LYS A 2 17.56 -13.82 13.15
C LYS A 2 18.30 -13.37 11.86
N LYS A 3 18.65 -14.32 10.98
CA LYS A 3 19.26 -14.03 9.67
C LYS A 3 18.32 -13.26 8.72
N LEU A 4 17.04 -13.64 8.66
CA LEU A 4 16.02 -12.99 7.82
C LEU A 4 15.76 -11.55 8.23
N LEU A 5 15.65 -11.29 9.54
CA LEU A 5 15.47 -9.93 10.06
C LEU A 5 16.69 -9.04 9.81
N LYS A 6 17.91 -9.59 9.93
CA LYS A 6 19.14 -8.85 9.62
C LYS A 6 19.25 -8.47 8.15
N LEU A 7 18.80 -9.36 7.25
CA LEU A 7 18.71 -9.08 5.82
C LEU A 7 17.68 -7.98 5.56
N ALA A 8 16.44 -8.16 6.02
CA ALA A 8 15.38 -7.17 5.89
C ALA A 8 15.83 -5.76 6.32
N PHE A 9 16.55 -5.66 7.44
CA PHE A 9 17.07 -4.40 7.94
C PHE A 9 18.20 -3.82 7.08
N THR A 10 19.09 -4.67 6.55
CA THR A 10 20.15 -4.24 5.63
C THR A 10 19.57 -3.71 4.33
N ASP A 11 18.57 -4.39 3.78
CA ASP A 11 17.92 -3.99 2.53
C ASP A 11 17.07 -2.74 2.72
N PHE A 12 16.38 -2.62 3.85
CA PHE A 12 15.62 -1.41 4.17
C PHE A 12 16.52 -0.16 4.24
N LYS A 13 17.78 -0.29 4.67
CA LYS A 13 18.74 0.83 4.63
C LYS A 13 19.08 1.27 3.22
N LEU A 14 18.94 0.43 2.19
CA LEU A 14 19.19 0.83 0.80
C LEU A 14 18.25 1.96 0.36
N ILE A 15 17.00 1.94 0.83
CA ILE A 15 16.01 3.01 0.59
C ILE A 15 16.55 4.37 1.05
N PHE A 16 17.22 4.40 2.22
CA PHE A 16 17.79 5.63 2.78
C PHE A 16 19.13 6.03 2.15
N ARG A 17 19.73 5.19 1.32
CA ARG A 17 20.99 5.50 0.64
C ARG A 17 20.75 6.16 -0.71
N ASP A 18 19.69 5.78 -1.44
CA ASP A 18 19.31 6.42 -2.69
C ASP A 18 18.71 7.83 -2.44
N PRO A 19 19.33 8.92 -2.93
CA PRO A 19 18.79 10.27 -2.78
C PRO A 19 17.40 10.45 -3.42
N SER A 20 17.12 9.74 -4.51
CA SER A 20 15.84 9.84 -5.23
C SER A 20 14.68 9.24 -4.44
N LEU A 21 14.93 8.15 -3.70
CA LEU A 21 13.93 7.50 -2.84
C LEU A 21 13.72 8.24 -1.52
N ARG A 22 14.76 8.90 -0.99
CA ARG A 22 14.65 9.73 0.23
C ARG A 22 13.65 10.87 0.09
N SER A 23 13.55 11.49 -1.09
CA SER A 23 12.56 12.55 -1.34
C SER A 23 11.12 12.08 -1.14
N PHE A 24 10.83 10.81 -1.41
CA PHE A 24 9.49 10.25 -1.21
C PHE A 24 9.11 10.14 0.27
N LEU A 25 10.07 10.02 1.19
CA LEU A 25 9.80 9.96 2.64
C LEU A 25 9.25 11.27 3.21
N VAL A 26 9.32 12.37 2.46
CA VAL A 26 8.70 13.66 2.82
C VAL A 26 7.21 13.66 2.51
N LEU A 27 6.74 12.83 1.56
CA LEU A 27 5.33 12.82 1.12
C LEU A 27 4.34 12.50 2.25
N PRO A 28 4.58 11.51 3.15
CA PRO A 28 3.68 11.27 4.28
C PRO A 28 3.56 12.48 5.19
N VAL A 29 4.64 13.24 5.38
CA VAL A 29 4.60 14.46 6.20
C VAL A 29 3.70 15.50 5.56
N ILE A 30 3.83 15.72 4.25
CA ILE A 30 2.96 16.64 3.50
C ILE A 30 1.50 16.17 3.57
N LEU A 31 1.24 14.88 3.36
CA LEU A 31 -0.10 14.30 3.46
C LEU A 31 -0.68 14.47 4.87
N PHE A 32 0.11 14.26 5.91
CA PHE A 32 -0.34 14.41 7.29
C PHE A 32 -0.70 15.86 7.60
N VAL A 33 0.13 16.82 7.15
CA VAL A 33 -0.18 18.25 7.25
C VAL A 33 -1.51 18.56 6.56
N LEU A 34 -1.71 18.06 5.34
CA LEU A 34 -2.94 18.32 4.57
C LEU A 34 -4.17 17.70 5.24
N ILE A 35 -4.09 16.47 5.73
CA ILE A 35 -5.24 15.78 6.33
C ILE A 35 -5.52 16.27 7.75
N ILE A 36 -4.51 16.37 8.61
CA ILE A 36 -4.68 16.70 10.03
C ILE A 36 -4.92 18.20 10.24
N TRP A 37 -4.26 19.07 9.47
CA TRP A 37 -4.39 20.52 9.64
C TRP A 37 -5.13 21.21 8.50
N GLY A 38 -5.08 20.66 7.28
CA GLY A 38 -5.76 21.26 6.13
C GLY A 38 -7.26 20.96 6.07
N VAL A 39 -7.68 19.72 6.36
CA VAL A 39 -9.09 19.31 6.23
C VAL A 39 -10.00 19.93 7.32
N PRO A 40 -9.65 19.94 8.62
CA PRO A 40 -10.53 20.49 9.66
C PRO A 40 -11.06 21.91 9.40
N PRO A 41 -10.24 22.93 9.07
CA PRO A 41 -10.76 24.28 8.80
C PRO A 41 -11.61 24.36 7.52
N LEU A 42 -11.44 23.42 6.57
CA LEU A 42 -12.28 23.37 5.38
C LEU A 42 -13.66 22.83 5.69
N ILE A 43 -13.77 21.77 6.51
CA ILE A 43 -15.06 21.17 6.86
C ILE A 43 -15.87 22.06 7.80
N GLU A 44 -15.22 22.86 8.65
CA GLU A 44 -15.88 23.88 9.47
C GLU A 44 -16.48 25.02 8.64
N LYS A 45 -15.88 25.33 7.48
CA LYS A 45 -16.30 26.42 6.61
C LYS A 45 -17.30 25.99 5.54
N TYR A 46 -17.24 24.74 5.10
CA TYR A 46 -17.96 24.24 3.93
C TYR A 46 -18.71 22.94 4.25
N ASP A 47 -19.97 23.07 4.67
CA ASP A 47 -20.82 21.94 5.07
C ASP A 47 -20.99 20.87 3.97
N PHE A 48 -20.89 21.25 2.70
CA PHE A 48 -21.00 20.31 1.58
C PHE A 48 -19.85 19.27 1.54
N LEU A 49 -18.80 19.45 2.34
CA LEU A 49 -17.68 18.50 2.45
C LEU A 49 -17.94 17.35 3.42
N PHE A 50 -18.92 17.45 4.33
CA PHE A 50 -19.24 16.40 5.30
C PHE A 50 -19.55 15.03 4.67
N PRO A 51 -20.25 14.91 3.53
CA PRO A 51 -20.46 13.61 2.88
C PRO A 51 -19.17 12.97 2.33
N TYR A 52 -18.08 13.72 2.24
CA TYR A 52 -16.82 13.29 1.60
C TYR A 52 -15.68 13.07 2.60
N LEU A 53 -15.95 13.06 3.91
CA LEU A 53 -14.92 12.85 4.94
C LEU A 53 -14.16 11.54 4.75
N SER A 54 -14.86 10.46 4.38
CA SER A 54 -14.24 9.16 4.11
C SER A 54 -13.26 9.22 2.95
N LEU A 55 -13.51 10.04 1.91
CA LEU A 55 -12.59 10.18 0.77
C LEU A 55 -11.24 10.77 1.17
N PHE A 56 -11.20 11.75 2.08
CA PHE A 56 -9.93 12.32 2.55
C PHE A 56 -9.08 11.26 3.25
N LEU A 57 -9.70 10.41 4.07
CA LEU A 57 -9.00 9.32 4.73
C LEU A 57 -8.61 8.19 3.78
N VAL A 58 -9.46 7.86 2.81
CA VAL A 58 -9.13 6.90 1.75
C VAL A 58 -7.89 7.35 1.01
N VAL A 59 -7.84 8.60 0.55
CA VAL A 59 -6.69 9.18 -0.14
C VAL A 59 -5.46 9.15 0.76
N GLY A 60 -5.57 9.61 2.00
CA GLY A 60 -4.44 9.60 2.94
C GLY A 60 -3.84 8.19 3.17
N VAL A 61 -4.69 7.19 3.40
CA VAL A 61 -4.26 5.80 3.61
C VAL A 61 -3.66 5.19 2.33
N ILE A 62 -4.28 5.42 1.17
CA ILE A 62 -3.79 4.83 -0.07
C ILE A 62 -2.49 5.49 -0.55
N GLU A 63 -2.31 6.80 -0.35
CA GLU A 63 -1.10 7.51 -0.77
C GLU A 63 0.10 7.14 0.13
N ASN A 64 -0.09 7.00 1.45
CA ASN A 64 0.91 6.41 2.34
C ASN A 64 1.38 5.04 1.85
N THR A 65 0.43 4.24 1.37
CA THR A 65 0.66 2.89 0.89
C THR A 65 1.36 2.89 -0.47
N GLN A 66 0.93 3.74 -1.41
CA GLN A 66 1.52 3.87 -2.75
C GLN A 66 2.97 4.34 -2.70
N MET A 67 3.33 5.19 -1.74
CA MET A 67 4.73 5.58 -1.52
C MET A 67 5.63 4.34 -1.34
N PHE A 68 5.27 3.44 -0.42
CA PHE A 68 6.04 2.22 -0.21
C PHE A 68 5.92 1.23 -1.38
N CYS A 69 4.80 1.22 -2.11
CA CYS A 69 4.69 0.47 -3.36
C CYS A 69 5.76 0.92 -4.37
N PHE A 70 5.87 2.24 -4.59
CA PHE A 70 6.85 2.81 -5.51
C PHE A 70 8.28 2.52 -5.07
N ILE A 71 8.61 2.82 -3.81
CA ILE A 71 9.97 2.61 -3.25
C ILE A 71 10.41 1.15 -3.43
N ASN A 72 9.58 0.19 -3.01
CA ASN A 72 9.95 -1.23 -3.12
C ASN A 72 9.99 -1.71 -4.57
N THR A 73 9.17 -1.13 -5.44
CA THR A 73 9.24 -1.43 -6.87
C THR A 73 10.58 -1.00 -7.44
N MET A 74 11.03 0.23 -7.17
CA MET A 74 12.30 0.74 -7.67
C MET A 74 13.50 -0.04 -7.11
N VAL A 75 13.51 -0.35 -5.81
CA VAL A 75 14.58 -1.14 -5.19
C VAL A 75 14.73 -2.50 -5.87
N LEU A 76 13.63 -3.21 -6.14
CA LEU A 76 13.68 -4.50 -6.83
C LEU A 76 14.12 -4.41 -8.30
N ILE A 77 13.80 -3.30 -8.98
CA ILE A 77 14.28 -3.07 -10.36
C ILE A 77 15.77 -2.79 -10.35
N ASP A 78 16.27 -1.96 -9.43
CA ASP A 78 17.69 -1.65 -9.31
C ASP A 78 18.49 -2.92 -8.97
N GLU A 79 17.95 -3.83 -8.13
CA GLU A 79 18.53 -5.16 -7.88
C GLU A 79 18.60 -6.04 -9.14
N LYS A 80 17.58 -5.92 -10.00
CA LYS A 80 17.51 -6.66 -11.27
C LYS A 80 18.50 -6.12 -12.30
N GLU A 81 18.65 -4.80 -12.40
CA GLU A 81 19.57 -4.16 -13.34
C GLU A 81 21.04 -4.28 -12.94
N SER A 82 21.34 -4.29 -11.63
CA SER A 82 22.71 -4.40 -11.11
C SER A 82 23.28 -5.82 -11.13
N ASP A 83 22.56 -6.80 -11.72
CA ASP A 83 22.87 -8.23 -11.71
C ASP A 83 23.05 -8.84 -10.30
N VAL A 84 22.77 -8.09 -9.23
CA VAL A 84 22.77 -8.57 -7.84
C VAL A 84 21.71 -9.64 -7.66
N ALA A 85 20.60 -9.58 -8.40
CA ALA A 85 19.60 -10.65 -8.47
C ALA A 85 20.21 -12.03 -8.82
N LYS A 86 21.24 -12.08 -9.68
CA LYS A 86 21.95 -13.34 -10.02
C LYS A 86 22.81 -13.84 -8.87
N VAL A 87 23.38 -12.94 -8.06
CA VAL A 87 24.13 -13.27 -6.84
C VAL A 87 23.21 -13.82 -5.74
N TYR A 88 21.96 -13.37 -5.67
CA TYR A 88 20.97 -13.94 -4.75
C TYR A 88 20.56 -15.39 -5.08
N GLY A 89 20.75 -15.84 -6.33
CA GLY A 89 20.61 -17.25 -6.69
C GLY A 89 21.59 -18.18 -5.96
N VAL A 90 22.66 -17.62 -5.37
CA VAL A 90 23.70 -18.33 -4.60
C VAL A 90 23.49 -18.18 -3.08
N VAL A 91 22.58 -17.31 -2.65
CA VAL A 91 22.25 -17.13 -1.23
C VAL A 91 21.33 -18.27 -0.79
N PRO A 92 21.61 -18.96 0.33
CA PRO A 92 20.83 -20.13 0.78
C PRO A 92 19.51 -19.69 1.45
N LEU A 93 18.68 -18.96 0.72
CA LEU A 93 17.33 -18.57 1.11
C LEU A 93 16.34 -19.27 0.19
N SER A 94 15.25 -19.78 0.76
CA SER A 94 14.12 -20.17 -0.07
C SER A 94 13.53 -18.93 -0.74
N LYS A 95 12.94 -19.14 -1.91
CA LYS A 95 12.27 -18.10 -2.71
C LYS A 95 11.21 -17.32 -1.91
N MET A 96 10.53 -17.97 -0.96
CA MET A 96 9.55 -17.32 -0.09
C MET A 96 10.18 -16.56 1.08
N GLU A 97 11.29 -17.04 1.63
CA GLU A 97 12.06 -16.30 2.64
C GLU A 97 12.63 -15.01 2.08
N TYR A 98 13.04 -15.00 0.80
CA TYR A 98 13.46 -13.79 0.11
C TYR A 98 12.31 -12.76 0.05
N VAL A 99 11.14 -13.14 -0.47
CA VAL A 99 9.96 -12.25 -0.55
C VAL A 99 9.59 -11.72 0.84
N PHE A 100 9.55 -12.60 1.85
CA PHE A 100 9.23 -12.20 3.21
C PHE A 100 10.25 -11.19 3.78
N SER A 101 11.55 -11.44 3.58
CA SER A 101 12.60 -10.52 4.05
C SER A 101 12.52 -9.13 3.40
N ARG A 102 12.10 -9.04 2.12
CA ARG A 102 11.97 -7.78 1.40
C ARG A 102 10.80 -6.94 1.89
N PHE A 103 9.65 -7.58 2.10
CA PHE A 103 8.40 -6.86 2.31
C PHE A 103 8.00 -6.71 3.77
N LEU A 104 8.57 -7.48 4.72
CA LEU A 104 8.16 -7.40 6.13
C LEU A 104 8.32 -5.98 6.71
N LEU A 105 9.49 -5.35 6.56
CA LEU A 105 9.70 -4.01 7.11
C LEU A 105 8.85 -2.95 6.39
N PRO A 106 8.87 -2.84 5.05
CA PRO A 106 7.99 -1.90 4.35
C PRO A 106 6.50 -2.05 4.69
N TYR A 107 6.04 -3.30 4.82
CA TYR A 107 4.67 -3.59 5.25
C TYR A 107 4.40 -3.01 6.65
N LEU A 108 5.25 -3.33 7.64
CA LEU A 108 5.07 -2.84 9.01
C LEU A 108 5.17 -1.31 9.11
N PHE A 109 6.08 -0.68 8.38
CA PHE A 109 6.17 0.79 8.32
C PHE A 109 4.89 1.40 7.74
N THR A 110 4.32 0.79 6.69
CA THR A 110 3.05 1.23 6.11
C THR A 110 1.91 1.09 7.10
N VAL A 111 1.85 -0.03 7.84
CA VAL A 111 0.87 -0.23 8.93
C VAL A 111 0.99 0.89 9.97
N VAL A 112 2.21 1.17 10.43
CA VAL A 112 2.45 2.21 11.45
C VAL A 112 2.04 3.60 10.94
N LEU A 113 2.40 3.97 9.71
CA LEU A 113 1.99 5.26 9.14
C LEU A 113 0.47 5.39 9.05
N ASN A 114 -0.22 4.34 8.59
CA ASN A 114 -1.67 4.34 8.50
C ASN A 114 -2.33 4.41 9.89
N LEU A 115 -1.78 3.72 10.90
CA LEU A 115 -2.27 3.84 12.27
C LEU A 115 -2.10 5.25 12.82
N ILE A 116 -0.93 5.87 12.62
CA ILE A 116 -0.69 7.25 13.06
C ILE A 116 -1.70 8.17 12.39
N LEU A 117 -1.89 8.07 11.07
CA LEU A 117 -2.86 8.88 10.35
C LEU A 117 -4.28 8.72 10.92
N LEU A 118 -4.75 7.47 11.06
CA LEU A 118 -6.12 7.17 11.49
C LEU A 118 -6.41 7.57 12.94
N PHE A 119 -5.40 7.54 13.82
CA PHE A 119 -5.55 7.95 15.22
C PHE A 119 -5.33 9.45 15.47
N VAL A 120 -4.49 10.12 14.68
CA VAL A 120 -4.14 11.53 14.92
C VAL A 120 -5.09 12.49 14.19
N GLN A 121 -5.66 12.08 13.06
CA GLN A 121 -6.68 12.88 12.37
C GLN A 121 -7.86 13.19 13.31
N THR A 122 -8.44 14.38 13.19
CA THR A 122 -9.56 14.87 14.01
C THR A 122 -10.86 15.02 13.22
N ILE A 123 -10.92 14.38 12.04
CA ILE A 123 -12.01 14.52 11.08
C ILE A 123 -13.19 13.61 11.44
N CYS A 124 -12.91 12.40 11.92
CA CYS A 124 -13.94 11.45 12.33
C CYS A 124 -13.44 10.48 13.40
N ASP A 125 -14.35 9.93 14.19
CA ASP A 125 -14.02 8.92 15.18
C ASP A 125 -13.92 7.53 14.54
N ILE A 126 -12.77 6.89 14.68
CA ILE A 126 -12.53 5.54 14.18
C ILE A 126 -12.16 4.64 15.35
N SER A 127 -12.89 3.54 15.50
CA SER A 127 -12.59 2.56 16.54
C SER A 127 -11.19 1.98 16.37
N THR A 128 -10.50 1.67 17.49
CA THR A 128 -9.16 1.08 17.48
C THR A 128 -9.10 -0.22 16.66
N ALA A 129 -10.15 -1.06 16.75
CA ALA A 129 -10.25 -2.29 15.98
C ALA A 129 -10.34 -2.01 14.48
N SER A 130 -11.15 -1.03 14.07
CA SER A 130 -11.25 -0.62 12.67
C SER A 130 -9.93 -0.07 12.13
N ALA A 131 -9.27 0.81 12.89
CA ALA A 131 -7.99 1.39 12.51
C ALA A 131 -6.91 0.31 12.31
N LEU A 132 -6.84 -0.69 13.22
CA LEU A 132 -5.94 -1.83 13.10
C LEU A 132 -6.22 -2.65 11.83
N LEU A 133 -7.46 -3.09 11.64
CA LEU A 133 -7.83 -3.92 10.49
C LEU A 133 -7.58 -3.19 9.17
N ILE A 134 -7.95 -1.92 9.05
CA ILE A 134 -7.72 -1.10 7.86
C ILE A 134 -6.21 -0.96 7.60
N SER A 135 -5.41 -0.69 8.63
CA SER A 135 -3.96 -0.49 8.46
C SER A 135 -3.24 -1.75 7.99
N PHE A 136 -3.56 -2.91 8.59
CA PHE A 136 -3.03 -4.20 8.16
C PHE A 136 -3.49 -4.58 6.76
N LEU A 137 -4.76 -4.32 6.43
CA LEU A 137 -5.32 -4.63 5.12
C LEU A 137 -4.70 -3.75 4.02
N ALA A 138 -4.67 -2.43 4.21
CA ALA A 138 -4.11 -1.48 3.25
C ALA A 138 -2.63 -1.75 2.97
N ALA A 139 -1.85 -2.09 4.00
CA ALA A 139 -0.43 -2.39 3.83
C ALA A 139 -0.17 -3.61 2.93
N LEU A 140 -1.13 -4.54 2.76
CA LEU A 140 -0.97 -5.69 1.85
C LEU A 140 -0.90 -5.29 0.38
N VAL A 141 -1.34 -4.07 0.03
CA VAL A 141 -1.16 -3.52 -1.32
C VAL A 141 0.33 -3.44 -1.65
N VAL A 142 1.21 -3.10 -0.69
CA VAL A 142 2.66 -2.93 -0.91
C VAL A 142 3.32 -4.14 -1.56
N PRO A 143 3.30 -5.34 -0.94
CA PRO A 143 3.93 -6.51 -1.55
C PRO A 143 3.20 -6.96 -2.82
N VAL A 144 1.86 -6.92 -2.87
CA VAL A 144 1.11 -7.34 -4.06
C VAL A 144 1.48 -6.51 -5.27
N TYR A 145 1.47 -5.19 -5.10
CA TYR A 145 1.76 -4.22 -6.14
C TYR A 145 3.21 -4.34 -6.63
N ALA A 146 4.17 -4.31 -5.71
CA ALA A 146 5.59 -4.31 -6.06
C ALA A 146 5.99 -5.62 -6.76
N LEU A 147 5.49 -6.77 -6.29
CA LEU A 147 5.72 -8.06 -6.93
C LEU A 147 5.07 -8.15 -8.31
N ALA A 148 3.83 -7.66 -8.45
CA ALA A 148 3.12 -7.66 -9.73
C ALA A 148 3.91 -6.89 -10.80
N ILE A 149 4.34 -5.66 -10.50
CA ILE A 149 5.12 -4.85 -11.46
C ILE A 149 6.47 -5.49 -11.76
N ASN A 150 7.22 -5.91 -10.73
CA ASN A 150 8.55 -6.50 -10.94
C ASN A 150 8.52 -7.84 -11.70
N SER A 151 7.35 -8.49 -11.78
CA SER A 151 7.16 -9.67 -12.63
C SER A 151 6.96 -9.35 -14.13
N LEU A 152 6.74 -8.08 -14.48
CA LEU A 152 6.45 -7.61 -15.83
C LEU A 152 7.60 -6.79 -16.43
N VAL A 153 8.30 -6.02 -15.61
CA VAL A 153 9.29 -5.04 -16.08
C VAL A 153 10.71 -5.60 -16.13
N GLN A 154 11.51 -5.08 -17.06
CA GLN A 154 12.93 -5.46 -17.22
C GLN A 154 13.91 -4.36 -16.81
N ASN A 155 13.46 -3.11 -16.78
CA ASN A 155 14.30 -1.96 -16.49
C ASN A 155 13.51 -0.82 -15.81
N ARG A 156 14.24 0.18 -15.31
CA ARG A 156 13.72 1.32 -14.56
C ARG A 156 12.74 2.17 -15.37
N MET A 157 12.97 2.34 -16.67
CA MET A 157 12.05 3.08 -17.55
C MET A 157 10.69 2.38 -17.65
N GLN A 158 10.67 1.06 -17.89
CA GLN A 158 9.43 0.29 -17.87
C GLN A 158 8.78 0.33 -16.49
N GLY A 159 9.58 0.19 -15.42
CA GLY A 159 9.14 0.35 -14.04
C GLY A 159 8.29 1.59 -13.81
N MET A 160 8.80 2.76 -14.20
CA MET A 160 8.08 4.03 -14.03
C MET A 160 6.77 4.09 -14.80
N VAL A 161 6.69 3.50 -15.99
CA VAL A 161 5.45 3.44 -16.79
C VAL A 161 4.41 2.55 -16.10
N TYR A 162 4.81 1.35 -15.66
CA TYR A 162 3.89 0.42 -15.01
C TYR A 162 3.43 0.92 -13.63
N VAL A 163 4.29 1.60 -12.86
CA VAL A 163 3.86 2.22 -11.60
C VAL A 163 2.77 3.27 -11.86
N LYS A 164 2.94 4.14 -12.87
CA LYS A 164 1.88 5.11 -13.20
C LYS A 164 0.56 4.43 -13.57
N ALA A 165 0.62 3.39 -14.40
CA ALA A 165 -0.56 2.63 -14.80
C ALA A 165 -1.25 1.95 -13.60
N PHE A 166 -0.48 1.29 -12.74
CA PHE A 166 -1.03 0.63 -11.55
C PHE A 166 -1.55 1.63 -10.51
N ASN A 167 -0.94 2.81 -10.37
CA ASN A 167 -1.48 3.87 -9.50
C ASN A 167 -2.87 4.30 -9.98
N MET A 168 -3.08 4.44 -11.30
CA MET A 168 -4.42 4.69 -11.83
C MET A 168 -5.38 3.56 -11.48
N LEU A 169 -4.98 2.29 -11.66
CA LEU A 169 -5.82 1.13 -11.33
C LEU A 169 -6.21 1.08 -9.84
N VAL A 170 -5.28 1.39 -8.95
CA VAL A 170 -5.50 1.41 -7.49
C VAL A 170 -6.53 2.47 -7.08
N LEU A 171 -6.63 3.57 -7.83
CA LEU A 171 -7.54 4.68 -7.56
C LEU A 171 -8.91 4.55 -8.22
N ILE A 172 -9.09 3.67 -9.22
CA ILE A 172 -10.39 3.44 -9.88
C ILE A 172 -11.55 3.24 -8.89
N PRO A 173 -11.39 2.51 -7.76
CA PRO A 173 -12.49 2.31 -6.83
C PRO A 173 -12.98 3.55 -6.10
N LEU A 174 -12.30 4.71 -6.21
CA LEU A 174 -12.85 5.99 -5.75
C LEU A 174 -14.16 6.33 -6.46
N ALA A 175 -14.35 5.89 -7.71
CA ALA A 175 -15.59 6.06 -8.45
C ALA A 175 -16.80 5.41 -7.73
N ALA A 176 -16.57 4.41 -6.87
CA ALA A 176 -17.62 3.75 -6.10
C ALA A 176 -18.37 4.71 -5.14
N PHE A 177 -17.75 5.82 -4.74
CA PHE A 177 -18.38 6.82 -3.85
C PHE A 177 -19.35 7.75 -4.58
N PHE A 178 -19.37 7.72 -5.92
CA PHE A 178 -20.18 8.61 -6.75
C PHE A 178 -21.27 7.88 -7.54
N VAL A 179 -21.41 6.56 -7.33
CA VAL A 179 -22.42 5.73 -7.99
C VAL A 179 -23.52 5.30 -7.02
N PRO A 180 -24.73 5.00 -7.51
CA PRO A 180 -25.78 4.40 -6.69
C PRO A 180 -25.30 3.10 -6.00
N GLU A 181 -25.80 2.86 -4.78
CA GLU A 181 -25.39 1.74 -3.91
C GLU A 181 -25.37 0.37 -4.61
N LYS A 182 -26.36 0.11 -5.47
CA LYS A 182 -26.46 -1.12 -6.27
C LYS A 182 -25.26 -1.41 -7.18
N PHE A 183 -24.48 -0.38 -7.55
CA PHE A 183 -23.31 -0.49 -8.42
C PHE A 183 -21.98 -0.44 -7.66
N VAL A 184 -21.99 -0.12 -6.36
CA VAL A 184 -20.76 0.00 -5.56
C VAL A 184 -19.92 -1.28 -5.64
N HIS A 185 -20.57 -2.44 -5.50
CA HIS A 185 -19.88 -3.74 -5.51
C HIS A 185 -19.29 -4.16 -6.86
N TRP A 186 -19.64 -3.50 -7.97
CA TRP A 186 -19.00 -3.77 -9.27
C TRP A 186 -17.52 -3.40 -9.25
N PHE A 187 -17.15 -2.42 -8.41
CA PHE A 187 -15.75 -2.06 -8.18
C PHE A 187 -15.01 -3.06 -7.29
N GLY A 188 -15.69 -4.07 -6.73
CA GLY A 188 -15.08 -5.12 -5.93
C GLY A 188 -14.09 -6.02 -6.67
N VAL A 189 -14.04 -5.93 -8.01
CA VAL A 189 -12.99 -6.54 -8.85
C VAL A 189 -11.60 -5.94 -8.56
N PHE A 190 -11.56 -4.68 -8.14
CA PHE A 190 -10.32 -4.02 -7.74
C PHE A 190 -10.07 -4.27 -6.26
N PRO A 191 -8.90 -4.82 -5.87
CA PRO A 191 -8.67 -5.23 -4.50
C PRO A 191 -8.68 -4.06 -3.51
N THR A 192 -8.29 -2.85 -3.95
CA THR A 192 -8.31 -1.63 -3.15
C THR A 192 -9.71 -1.12 -2.83
N HIS A 193 -10.74 -1.55 -3.57
CA HIS A 193 -12.14 -1.26 -3.27
C HIS A 193 -12.52 -1.69 -1.84
N TRP A 194 -12.08 -2.87 -1.42
CA TRP A 194 -12.39 -3.41 -0.10
C TRP A 194 -11.75 -2.59 1.03
N VAL A 195 -10.58 -2.00 0.80
CA VAL A 195 -9.95 -1.04 1.71
C VAL A 195 -10.81 0.21 1.81
N PHE A 196 -11.25 0.74 0.66
CA PHE A 196 -11.97 2.02 0.62
C PHE A 196 -13.35 1.89 1.27
N GLN A 197 -14.07 0.80 1.01
CA GLN A 197 -15.35 0.50 1.66
C GLN A 197 -15.20 0.23 3.16
N ALA A 198 -14.09 -0.39 3.59
CA ALA A 198 -13.82 -0.55 5.02
C ALA A 198 -13.59 0.80 5.71
N ILE A 199 -12.86 1.74 5.08
CA ILE A 199 -12.67 3.09 5.60
C ILE A 199 -14.03 3.83 5.67
N ASP A 200 -14.81 3.81 4.59
CA ASP A 200 -16.12 4.46 4.54
C ASP A 200 -17.05 3.99 5.66
N ARG A 201 -17.20 2.67 5.81
CA ARG A 201 -17.97 2.06 6.90
C ARG A 201 -17.43 2.43 8.28
N ALA A 202 -16.10 2.48 8.45
CA ALA A 202 -15.51 2.88 9.71
C ALA A 202 -15.85 4.32 10.09
N THR A 203 -15.83 5.26 9.12
CA THR A 203 -16.18 6.67 9.38
C THR A 203 -17.66 6.86 9.75
N GLN A 204 -18.52 5.95 9.31
CA GLN A 204 -19.94 5.91 9.66
C GLN A 204 -20.23 5.12 10.94
N ASN A 205 -19.19 4.70 11.68
CA ASN A 205 -19.30 3.84 12.87
C ASN A 205 -20.01 2.50 12.61
N LEU A 206 -19.93 1.99 11.38
CA LEU A 206 -20.50 0.70 10.98
C LEU A 206 -19.47 -0.43 11.07
N SER A 207 -19.97 -1.67 11.16
CA SER A 207 -19.10 -2.85 11.16
C SER A 207 -18.38 -3.01 9.82
N ILE A 208 -17.04 -3.12 9.89
CA ILE A 208 -16.19 -3.32 8.72
C ILE A 208 -15.84 -4.80 8.49
N GLY A 209 -16.24 -5.71 9.39
CA GLY A 209 -15.69 -7.06 9.47
C GLY A 209 -15.81 -7.86 8.17
N VAL A 210 -16.96 -7.77 7.49
CA VAL A 210 -17.19 -8.47 6.21
C VAL A 210 -16.31 -7.92 5.09
N PHE A 211 -16.26 -6.59 4.93
CA PHE A 211 -15.44 -5.94 3.90
C PHE A 211 -13.95 -6.17 4.14
N ALA A 212 -13.51 -6.07 5.40
CA ALA A 212 -12.15 -6.37 5.80
C ALA A 212 -11.80 -7.84 5.50
N ALA A 213 -12.68 -8.78 5.85
CA ALA A 213 -12.47 -10.20 5.59
C ALA A 213 -12.35 -10.52 4.09
N ILE A 214 -13.26 -9.98 3.26
CA ILE A 214 -13.18 -10.14 1.80
C ILE A 214 -11.88 -9.54 1.28
N GLY A 215 -11.52 -8.33 1.73
CA GLY A 215 -10.27 -7.69 1.38
C GLY A 215 -9.06 -8.54 1.73
N PHE A 216 -8.98 -9.07 2.96
CA PHE A 216 -7.87 -9.93 3.40
C PHE A 216 -7.77 -11.19 2.55
N VAL A 217 -8.88 -11.89 2.33
CA VAL A 217 -8.91 -13.09 1.48
C VAL A 217 -8.42 -12.75 0.07
N PHE A 218 -8.89 -11.65 -0.51
CA PHE A 218 -8.51 -11.25 -1.86
C PHE A 218 -7.02 -10.87 -1.94
N PHE A 219 -6.52 -10.01 -1.06
CA PHE A 219 -5.10 -9.63 -1.05
C PHE A 219 -4.18 -10.81 -0.76
N LEU A 220 -4.56 -11.72 0.13
CA LEU A 220 -3.75 -12.92 0.41
C LEU A 220 -3.73 -13.88 -0.79
N ALA A 221 -4.86 -14.06 -1.48
CA ALA A 221 -4.92 -14.84 -2.71
C ALA A 221 -4.08 -14.22 -3.83
N LEU A 222 -4.18 -12.89 -4.01
CA LEU A 222 -3.34 -12.16 -4.96
C LEU A 222 -1.87 -12.25 -4.61
N LEU A 223 -1.51 -12.04 -3.33
CA LEU A 223 -0.14 -12.12 -2.85
C LEU A 223 0.47 -13.50 -3.15
N TRP A 224 -0.28 -14.57 -2.88
CA TRP A 224 0.14 -15.93 -3.21
C TRP A 224 0.37 -16.13 -4.71
N LEU A 225 -0.55 -15.63 -5.54
CA LEU A 225 -0.45 -15.73 -7.00
C LEU A 225 0.76 -14.95 -7.54
N VAL A 226 0.88 -13.67 -7.20
CA VAL A 226 1.96 -12.80 -7.72
C VAL A 226 3.31 -13.23 -7.19
N SER A 227 3.40 -13.72 -5.95
CA SER A 227 4.64 -14.29 -5.41
C SER A 227 5.11 -15.49 -6.24
N ARG A 228 4.19 -16.38 -6.64
CA ARG A 228 4.54 -17.52 -7.52
C ARG A 228 5.00 -17.08 -8.90
N ILE A 229 4.36 -16.06 -9.49
CA ILE A 229 4.74 -15.52 -10.80
C ILE A 229 6.12 -14.85 -10.72
N PHE A 230 6.33 -13.99 -9.74
CA PHE A 230 7.59 -13.29 -9.49
C PHE A 230 8.75 -14.28 -9.34
N VAL A 231 8.57 -15.29 -8.48
CA VAL A 231 9.60 -16.30 -8.20
C VAL A 231 9.99 -17.14 -9.44
N ARG A 232 9.08 -17.32 -10.40
CA ARG A 232 9.36 -18.04 -11.66
C ARG A 232 10.14 -17.18 -12.65
N LYS A 233 9.94 -15.86 -12.64
CA LYS A 233 10.52 -14.93 -13.62
C LYS A 233 11.76 -14.18 -13.14
N HIS A 234 11.94 -14.02 -11.83
CA HIS A 234 12.99 -13.16 -11.27
C HIS A 234 14.32 -13.90 -11.04
N PHE A 235 14.29 -15.22 -10.84
CA PHE A 235 15.46 -16.05 -10.54
C PHE A 235 15.90 -16.95 -11.71
N VAL A 236 15.38 -16.69 -12.92
CA VAL A 236 15.73 -17.36 -14.18
C VAL A 236 16.31 -16.31 -15.10
#